data_AF-A0AA39CP53-F1
#
_entry.id   AF-A0AA39CP53-F1
#
_cell.length_a   1.000
_cell.length_b   1.000
_cell.length_c   1.000
_cell.angle_alpha   90.00
_cell.angle_beta   90.00
_cell.angle_gamma   90.00
#
_symmetry.space_group_name_H-M   'P 1'
#
loop_
_entity.id
_entity.type
_entity.pdbx_description
1 polymer ?
#
loop_
_entity_poly.entity_id
_entity_poly.type
_entity_poly.pdbx_seq_one_letter_code
_entity_poly.pdbx_strand_id
1 'polypeptide(L)'
;MDPANSNYFRPRSDADWERWKPLFTRLYKEENRPLPEVMRILKDEHNFWASEKMFKNKIKAWNLRKYLKEDEAKQIIDGEAPVVNGAFQAADEDEIRERAERSLKRKRARQRALTQPSPLASGASGASPSPMPPSPTTNGAAMVPWSAARPSMTHPPLENFTMTDVAERFLLDLRKWTHSAFIHGSWDTALSSQHTAGRQAGRLLSSSLTAGINLFESGKHELAWKEWNRAFAGFQNPELFKSWYYEIPMSLLHEVARVTHSGHAPVATMLLRNVKNWADKYLEPDDPRHALFSGFGDLEVGQLRDLYRQAARSVFDGLESRVDKNNKLLYDVRLNRALDLLWYDPMADISEWLPSIDVVDQAMGPNSAISVYFLLLQAYRKVAQDDDDGAKELCDQAQKRLEELQKIPGSIDLWRVGLAYRRLGRMQYSKEKYPEARRSFNTALRYVSSDNKLSRSVLIEICQRQQAMAKALNDQGDVFLWTQMLDQLEQQTQAQVEEINDDADEDEAQPVKKHRLVPSRAGTPGPQRRGTF
;
A
#
# COMPACT_ATOMS: atom_id res chain seq x y z
N MET A 1 -3.57 -30.73 -30.96
CA MET A 1 -4.20 -29.94 -32.04
C MET A 1 -3.37 -28.70 -32.23
N ASP A 2 -2.90 -28.46 -33.45
CA ASP A 2 -1.90 -27.42 -33.73
C ASP A 2 -2.49 -26.00 -33.65
N PRO A 3 -1.80 -25.03 -33.03
CA PRO A 3 -2.29 -23.65 -32.88
C PRO A 3 -2.02 -22.76 -34.10
N ALA A 4 -1.59 -23.32 -35.23
CA ALA A 4 -0.98 -22.60 -36.34
C ALA A 4 -1.90 -22.29 -37.54
N ASN A 5 -3.22 -22.12 -37.34
CA ASN A 5 -4.05 -21.39 -38.31
C ASN A 5 -5.33 -20.79 -37.70
N SER A 6 -5.19 -19.69 -36.97
CA SER A 6 -6.33 -18.95 -36.40
C SER A 6 -6.79 -17.86 -37.36
N ASN A 7 -7.87 -18.11 -38.11
CA ASN A 7 -8.49 -17.16 -39.04
C ASN A 7 -9.29 -16.04 -38.33
N TYR A 8 -8.87 -15.66 -37.12
CA TYR A 8 -9.54 -14.65 -36.29
C TYR A 8 -8.87 -13.29 -36.45
N PHE A 9 -9.68 -12.27 -36.74
CA PHE A 9 -9.26 -10.88 -36.74
C PHE A 9 -8.96 -10.43 -35.31
N ARG A 10 -7.70 -10.03 -35.08
CA ARG A 10 -7.25 -9.43 -33.81
C ARG A 10 -7.05 -7.92 -34.02
N PRO A 11 -7.75 -7.05 -33.28
CA PRO A 11 -7.62 -5.60 -33.43
C PRO A 11 -6.26 -5.13 -32.92
N ARG A 12 -5.54 -4.30 -33.71
CA ARG A 12 -4.21 -3.77 -33.38
C ARG A 12 -4.20 -2.26 -33.14
N SER A 13 -5.28 -1.58 -33.50
CA SER A 13 -5.46 -0.14 -33.40
C SER A 13 -6.85 0.22 -32.87
N ASP A 14 -7.05 1.45 -32.40
CA ASP A 14 -8.37 1.92 -31.98
C ASP A 14 -9.37 1.98 -33.16
N ALA A 15 -8.90 2.24 -34.38
CA ALA A 15 -9.72 2.23 -35.59
C ALA A 15 -10.32 0.84 -35.90
N ASP A 16 -9.60 -0.25 -35.54
CA ASP A 16 -10.14 -1.61 -35.67
C ASP A 16 -11.32 -1.82 -34.71
N TRP A 17 -11.23 -1.29 -33.50
CA TRP A 17 -12.26 -1.41 -32.46
C TRP A 17 -13.52 -0.60 -32.77
N GLU A 18 -13.40 0.61 -33.31
CA GLU A 18 -14.56 1.47 -33.61
C GLU A 18 -15.53 0.82 -34.62
N ARG A 19 -15.04 -0.06 -35.51
CA ARG A 19 -15.89 -0.85 -36.43
C ARG A 19 -16.82 -1.83 -35.72
N TRP A 20 -16.37 -2.38 -34.59
CA TRP A 20 -17.10 -3.38 -33.79
C TRP A 20 -17.90 -2.77 -32.64
N LYS A 21 -17.66 -1.50 -32.32
CA LYS A 21 -18.33 -0.74 -31.25
C LYS A 21 -19.86 -0.76 -31.32
N PRO A 22 -20.54 -0.62 -32.48
CA PRO A 22 -22.01 -0.66 -32.52
C PRO A 22 -22.55 -2.03 -32.11
N LEU A 23 -21.99 -3.10 -32.69
CA LEU A 23 -22.39 -4.48 -32.39
C LEU A 23 -22.08 -4.87 -30.94
N PHE A 24 -20.88 -4.53 -30.45
CA PHE A 24 -20.52 -4.78 -29.05
C PHE A 24 -21.45 -4.01 -28.10
N THR A 25 -21.80 -2.76 -28.42
CA THR A 25 -22.74 -1.95 -27.63
C THR A 25 -24.12 -2.60 -27.58
N ARG A 26 -24.65 -3.04 -28.73
CA ARG A 26 -25.93 -3.76 -28.79
C ARG A 26 -25.90 -5.02 -27.92
N LEU A 27 -24.96 -5.93 -28.17
CA LEU A 27 -24.84 -7.20 -27.42
C LEU A 27 -24.65 -7.00 -25.91
N TYR A 28 -23.80 -6.05 -25.49
CA TYR A 28 -23.41 -5.87 -24.09
C TYR A 28 -24.36 -4.99 -23.28
N LYS A 29 -24.87 -3.90 -23.88
CA LYS A 29 -25.67 -2.84 -23.22
C LYS A 29 -27.16 -3.01 -23.48
N GLU A 30 -27.59 -3.24 -24.72
CA GLU A 30 -29.00 -3.29 -25.12
C GLU A 30 -29.58 -4.70 -24.90
N GLU A 31 -28.98 -5.72 -25.50
CA GLU A 31 -29.33 -7.14 -25.28
C GLU A 31 -28.90 -7.67 -23.89
N ASN A 32 -28.23 -6.84 -23.08
CA ASN A 32 -27.89 -7.12 -21.69
C ASN A 32 -27.09 -8.42 -21.47
N ARG A 33 -26.37 -8.94 -22.48
CA ARG A 33 -25.59 -10.21 -22.36
C ARG A 33 -24.36 -10.08 -21.45
N PRO A 34 -23.97 -11.12 -20.70
CA PRO A 34 -22.75 -11.10 -19.90
C PRO A 34 -21.49 -11.05 -20.79
N LEU A 35 -20.41 -10.41 -20.32
CA LEU A 35 -19.21 -10.19 -21.14
C LEU A 35 -18.63 -11.47 -21.76
N PRO A 36 -18.50 -12.62 -21.05
CA PRO A 36 -18.00 -13.85 -21.66
C PRO A 36 -18.86 -14.34 -22.84
N GLU A 37 -20.18 -14.11 -22.82
CA GLU A 37 -21.07 -14.47 -23.92
C GLU A 37 -20.91 -13.52 -25.11
N VAL A 38 -20.79 -12.21 -24.88
CA VAL A 38 -20.49 -11.23 -25.94
C VAL A 38 -19.15 -11.53 -26.61
N MET A 39 -18.13 -11.92 -25.83
CA MET A 39 -16.84 -12.35 -26.34
C MET A 39 -16.94 -13.62 -27.19
N ARG A 40 -17.76 -14.59 -26.76
CA ARG A 40 -18.02 -15.82 -27.52
C ARG A 40 -18.72 -15.51 -28.85
N ILE A 41 -19.79 -14.71 -28.84
CA ILE A 41 -20.52 -14.29 -30.06
C ILE A 41 -19.58 -13.59 -31.04
N LEU A 42 -18.78 -12.62 -30.58
CA LEU A 42 -17.83 -11.93 -31.45
C LEU A 42 -16.74 -12.86 -32.00
N LYS A 43 -16.26 -13.82 -31.22
CA LYS A 43 -15.28 -14.80 -31.67
C LYS A 43 -15.86 -15.78 -32.68
N ASP A 44 -17.01 -16.38 -32.38
CA ASP A 44 -17.53 -17.55 -33.08
C ASP A 44 -18.39 -17.16 -34.30
N GLU A 45 -19.15 -16.07 -34.25
CA GLU A 45 -20.03 -15.61 -35.35
C GLU A 45 -19.36 -14.54 -36.22
N HIS A 46 -18.41 -13.79 -35.67
CA HIS A 46 -17.79 -12.62 -36.33
C HIS A 46 -16.27 -12.73 -36.51
N ASN A 47 -15.66 -13.86 -36.13
CA ASN A 47 -14.22 -14.10 -36.18
C ASN A 47 -13.37 -13.02 -35.46
N PHE A 48 -13.95 -12.25 -34.54
CA PHE A 48 -13.30 -11.16 -33.83
C PHE A 48 -12.80 -11.65 -32.46
N TRP A 49 -11.47 -11.71 -32.28
CA TRP A 49 -10.87 -12.19 -31.04
C TRP A 49 -10.00 -11.14 -30.36
N ALA A 50 -10.25 -10.94 -29.06
CA ALA A 50 -9.47 -10.09 -28.17
C ALA A 50 -9.59 -10.61 -26.73
N SER A 51 -8.63 -10.25 -25.86
CA SER A 51 -8.65 -10.68 -24.46
C SER A 51 -9.73 -9.94 -23.64
N GLU A 52 -10.17 -10.54 -22.53
CA GLU A 52 -11.18 -9.92 -21.66
C GLU A 52 -10.69 -8.56 -21.10
N LYS A 53 -9.38 -8.41 -20.88
CA LYS A 53 -8.68 -7.16 -20.51
C LYS A 53 -8.93 -6.06 -21.55
N MET A 54 -8.82 -6.36 -22.84
CA MET A 54 -9.09 -5.40 -23.92
C MET A 54 -10.57 -5.00 -23.98
N PHE A 55 -11.50 -5.96 -23.92
CA PHE A 55 -12.94 -5.65 -23.88
C PHE A 55 -13.33 -4.82 -22.65
N LYS A 56 -12.80 -5.14 -21.46
CA LYS A 56 -12.99 -4.34 -20.23
C LYS A 56 -12.45 -2.92 -20.38
N ASN A 57 -11.32 -2.73 -21.07
CA ASN A 57 -10.78 -1.41 -21.37
C ASN A 57 -11.68 -0.64 -22.36
N LYS A 58 -12.24 -1.31 -23.37
CA LYS A 58 -13.16 -0.69 -24.33
C LYS A 58 -14.51 -0.35 -23.72
N ILE A 59 -15.06 -1.16 -22.80
CA ILE A 59 -16.22 -0.81 -21.98
C ILE A 59 -16.00 0.52 -21.22
N LYS A 60 -14.78 0.74 -20.68
CA LYS A 60 -14.43 2.00 -20.02
C LYS A 60 -14.28 3.15 -21.01
N ALA A 61 -13.51 2.97 -22.08
CA ALA A 61 -13.23 4.01 -23.08
C ALA A 61 -14.50 4.48 -23.82
N TRP A 62 -15.44 3.57 -24.07
CA TRP A 62 -16.75 3.86 -24.67
C TRP A 62 -17.83 4.22 -23.63
N ASN A 63 -17.47 4.31 -22.34
CA ASN A 63 -18.36 4.60 -21.21
C ASN A 63 -19.64 3.73 -21.18
N LEU A 64 -19.53 2.45 -21.58
CA LEU A 64 -20.65 1.49 -21.66
C LEU A 64 -21.02 0.94 -20.27
N ARG A 65 -21.45 1.84 -19.38
CA ARG A 65 -21.86 1.48 -18.01
C ARG A 65 -23.16 0.68 -18.05
N LYS A 66 -23.06 -0.58 -17.63
CA LYS A 66 -24.20 -1.51 -17.62
C LYS A 66 -25.11 -1.32 -16.40
N TYR A 67 -24.56 -0.87 -15.27
CA TYR A 67 -25.26 -0.69 -14.01
C TYR A 67 -24.97 0.70 -13.42
N LEU A 68 -25.94 1.23 -12.69
CA LEU A 68 -25.82 2.47 -11.92
C LEU A 68 -25.05 2.19 -10.62
N LYS A 69 -24.46 3.22 -9.99
CA LYS A 69 -23.99 3.08 -8.60
C LYS A 69 -25.17 2.87 -7.66
N GLU A 70 -24.91 2.41 -6.44
CA GLU A 70 -25.99 2.17 -5.47
C GLU A 70 -26.77 3.45 -5.14
N ASP A 71 -26.07 4.56 -4.93
CA ASP A 71 -26.70 5.82 -4.53
C ASP A 71 -27.48 6.45 -5.71
N GLU A 72 -26.90 6.38 -6.92
CA GLU A 72 -27.57 6.74 -8.19
C GLU A 72 -28.83 5.89 -8.42
N ALA A 73 -28.78 4.58 -8.13
CA ALA A 73 -29.92 3.66 -8.27
C ALA A 73 -30.99 3.83 -7.17
N LYS A 74 -30.61 4.26 -5.97
CA LYS A 74 -31.56 4.58 -4.90
C LYS A 74 -32.32 5.86 -5.24
N GLN A 75 -31.62 6.95 -5.56
CA GLN A 75 -32.21 8.23 -5.98
C GLN A 75 -33.25 8.05 -7.10
N ILE A 76 -32.94 7.22 -8.10
CA ILE A 76 -33.85 6.91 -9.22
C ILE A 76 -35.09 6.10 -8.80
N ILE A 77 -35.01 5.22 -7.79
CA ILE A 77 -36.18 4.50 -7.25
C ILE A 77 -36.99 5.39 -6.29
N ASP A 78 -36.30 6.19 -5.47
CA ASP A 78 -36.88 7.03 -4.43
C ASP A 78 -37.52 8.31 -5.01
N GLY A 79 -37.43 8.53 -6.33
CA GLY A 79 -38.12 9.59 -7.08
C GLY A 79 -37.34 10.91 -7.22
N GLU A 80 -36.09 10.96 -6.76
CA GLU A 80 -35.23 12.14 -6.86
C GLU A 80 -34.43 12.12 -8.17
N ALA A 81 -34.82 12.95 -9.14
CA ALA A 81 -34.19 13.00 -10.46
C ALA A 81 -32.72 13.51 -10.39
N PRO A 82 -31.72 12.73 -10.83
CA PRO A 82 -30.34 13.17 -10.81
C PRO A 82 -29.99 14.05 -12.02
N VAL A 83 -29.36 15.20 -11.78
CA VAL A 83 -28.68 15.97 -12.84
C VAL A 83 -27.42 15.21 -13.25
N VAL A 84 -27.51 14.41 -14.31
CA VAL A 84 -26.37 13.63 -14.84
C VAL A 84 -25.69 14.38 -15.98
N ASN A 85 -24.39 14.66 -15.81
CA ASN A 85 -23.56 15.23 -16.87
C ASN A 85 -23.47 14.33 -18.11
N GLY A 86 -24.20 14.70 -19.17
CA GLY A 86 -23.70 14.64 -20.56
C GLY A 86 -23.75 13.31 -21.33
N ALA A 87 -24.64 12.36 -21.01
CA ALA A 87 -24.70 11.08 -21.76
C ALA A 87 -26.09 10.43 -21.94
N PHE A 88 -27.18 11.06 -21.49
CA PHE A 88 -28.53 10.47 -21.54
C PHE A 88 -29.55 11.45 -22.10
N GLN A 89 -29.72 11.42 -23.42
CA GLN A 89 -30.95 11.86 -24.09
C GLN A 89 -31.47 10.67 -24.90
N ALA A 90 -32.78 10.44 -24.87
CA ALA A 90 -33.50 9.30 -25.47
C ALA A 90 -33.25 7.91 -24.82
N ALA A 91 -33.35 7.82 -23.49
CA ALA A 91 -33.71 6.56 -22.80
C ALA A 91 -35.02 6.79 -22.05
N ASP A 92 -35.94 5.83 -22.12
CA ASP A 92 -37.29 5.95 -21.53
C ASP A 92 -37.23 5.88 -19.99
N GLU A 93 -38.15 6.56 -19.29
CA GLU A 93 -38.12 6.65 -17.82
C GLU A 93 -38.24 5.25 -17.18
N ASP A 94 -39.04 4.38 -17.79
CA ASP A 94 -39.21 3.00 -17.34
C ASP A 94 -37.94 2.15 -17.54
N GLU A 95 -37.14 2.38 -18.60
CA GLU A 95 -35.85 1.69 -18.78
C GLU A 95 -34.85 2.10 -17.69
N ILE A 96 -34.85 3.39 -17.31
CA ILE A 96 -33.99 3.94 -16.26
C ILE A 96 -34.37 3.35 -14.89
N ARG A 97 -35.66 3.27 -14.58
CA ARG A 97 -36.20 2.67 -13.35
C ARG A 97 -35.89 1.17 -13.26
N GLU A 98 -36.16 0.41 -14.32
CA GLU A 98 -35.89 -1.03 -14.37
C GLU A 98 -34.38 -1.35 -14.23
N ARG A 99 -33.51 -0.48 -14.78
CA ARG A 99 -32.04 -0.58 -14.62
C ARG A 99 -31.57 -0.31 -13.19
N ALA A 100 -32.21 0.60 -12.47
CA ALA A 100 -31.96 0.84 -11.06
C ALA A 100 -32.38 -0.36 -10.20
N GLU A 101 -33.58 -0.90 -10.42
CA GLU A 101 -34.06 -2.11 -9.76
C GLU A 101 -33.15 -3.33 -10.00
N ARG A 102 -32.75 -3.58 -11.26
CA ARG A 102 -31.80 -4.65 -11.61
C ARG A 102 -30.47 -4.50 -10.86
N SER A 103 -30.00 -3.27 -10.67
CA SER A 103 -28.76 -2.97 -9.96
C SER A 103 -28.87 -3.29 -8.46
N LEU A 104 -29.97 -2.90 -7.81
CA LEU A 104 -30.23 -3.16 -6.39
C LEU A 104 -30.55 -4.63 -6.10
N LYS A 105 -31.34 -5.30 -6.95
CA LYS A 105 -31.66 -6.74 -6.84
C LYS A 105 -30.41 -7.60 -6.83
N ARG A 106 -29.42 -7.31 -7.69
CA ARG A 106 -28.12 -8.00 -7.71
C ARG A 106 -27.31 -7.75 -6.43
N LYS A 107 -27.32 -6.54 -5.87
CA LYS A 107 -26.57 -6.24 -4.64
C LYS A 107 -27.17 -6.97 -3.42
N ARG A 108 -28.51 -6.99 -3.30
CA ARG A 108 -29.23 -7.78 -2.30
C ARG A 108 -28.94 -9.29 -2.42
N ALA A 109 -28.86 -9.84 -3.63
CA ALA A 109 -28.49 -11.24 -3.86
C ALA A 109 -27.05 -11.56 -3.39
N ARG A 110 -26.08 -10.67 -3.67
CA ARG A 110 -24.70 -10.82 -3.17
C ARG A 110 -24.62 -10.75 -1.64
N GLN A 111 -25.35 -9.82 -1.01
CA GLN A 111 -25.40 -9.74 0.46
C GLN A 111 -25.99 -11.01 1.08
N ARG A 112 -27.06 -11.57 0.51
CA ARG A 112 -27.66 -12.84 0.99
C ARG A 112 -26.73 -14.04 0.83
N ALA A 113 -25.92 -14.08 -0.23
CA ALA A 113 -24.92 -15.14 -0.42
C ALA A 113 -23.75 -15.05 0.59
N LEU A 114 -23.53 -13.88 1.20
CA LEU A 114 -22.52 -13.66 2.24
C LEU A 114 -23.03 -13.88 3.68
N THR A 115 -24.34 -14.11 3.87
CA THR A 115 -24.97 -14.21 5.22
C THR A 115 -25.75 -15.50 5.47
N GLN A 116 -25.62 -16.51 4.61
CA GLN A 116 -26.23 -17.84 4.82
C GLN A 116 -25.20 -18.84 5.39
N PRO A 117 -25.34 -19.28 6.66
CA PRO A 117 -24.65 -20.46 7.16
C PRO A 117 -25.38 -21.75 6.75
N SER A 118 -24.65 -22.83 6.47
CA SER A 118 -25.25 -24.15 6.22
C SER A 118 -25.95 -24.69 7.47
N PRO A 119 -27.20 -25.20 7.38
CA PRO A 119 -27.95 -25.65 8.54
C PRO A 119 -27.72 -27.13 8.86
N LEU A 120 -27.23 -27.44 10.06
CA LEU A 120 -27.40 -28.74 10.71
C LEU A 120 -27.19 -28.64 12.23
N ALA A 121 -27.91 -29.46 12.99
CA ALA A 121 -27.91 -29.62 14.46
C ALA A 121 -28.49 -28.48 15.32
N SER A 122 -29.81 -28.54 15.55
CA SER A 122 -30.47 -27.96 16.74
C SER A 122 -30.23 -28.85 17.97
N GLY A 123 -30.10 -28.28 19.18
CA GLY A 123 -29.99 -29.07 20.41
C GLY A 123 -29.98 -28.31 21.76
N ALA A 124 -31.17 -28.13 22.35
CA ALA A 124 -31.48 -28.02 23.80
C ALA A 124 -30.76 -27.00 24.73
N SER A 125 -31.45 -25.88 24.97
CA SER A 125 -31.91 -25.31 26.28
C SER A 125 -31.20 -25.56 27.63
N GLY A 126 -31.02 -24.48 28.44
CA GLY A 126 -30.85 -24.54 29.91
C GLY A 126 -30.52 -23.20 30.61
N ALA A 127 -30.99 -22.96 31.85
CA ALA A 127 -30.83 -21.72 32.64
C ALA A 127 -30.57 -22.05 34.14
N SER A 128 -30.30 -21.15 35.11
CA SER A 128 -30.48 -19.68 35.26
C SER A 128 -29.42 -19.08 36.25
N PRO A 129 -29.38 -17.75 36.56
CA PRO A 129 -28.18 -17.10 37.14
C PRO A 129 -28.19 -16.78 38.67
N SER A 130 -27.04 -16.24 39.14
CA SER A 130 -26.78 -15.43 40.36
C SER A 130 -26.50 -16.19 41.69
N PRO A 131 -25.90 -15.57 42.75
CA PRO A 131 -25.39 -14.18 42.93
C PRO A 131 -23.94 -14.02 43.52
N MET A 132 -23.51 -12.77 43.78
CA MET A 132 -22.25 -12.34 44.45
C MET A 132 -22.28 -12.53 46.00
N PRO A 133 -21.16 -12.32 46.75
CA PRO A 133 -20.93 -11.02 47.43
C PRO A 133 -19.40 -10.65 47.59
N PRO A 134 -18.92 -9.82 48.57
CA PRO A 134 -18.78 -8.36 48.42
C PRO A 134 -17.37 -7.78 48.73
N SER A 135 -17.20 -6.48 48.47
CA SER A 135 -15.99 -5.69 48.82
C SER A 135 -15.97 -5.19 50.28
N PRO A 136 -14.80 -4.80 50.82
CA PRO A 136 -14.68 -3.83 51.90
C PRO A 136 -14.15 -2.47 51.43
N THR A 137 -14.54 -1.41 52.15
CA THR A 137 -14.15 -0.01 51.91
C THR A 137 -13.28 0.49 53.07
N THR A 138 -12.48 1.56 52.84
CA THR A 138 -12.31 2.73 53.75
C THR A 138 -10.89 3.07 54.26
N ASN A 139 -10.51 4.34 54.03
CA ASN A 139 -9.53 5.21 54.71
C ASN A 139 -8.00 5.02 54.56
N GLY A 140 -7.32 6.17 54.41
CA GLY A 140 -5.86 6.29 54.59
C GLY A 140 -5.21 7.46 53.85
N ALA A 141 -5.55 8.72 54.17
CA ALA A 141 -4.89 9.89 53.57
C ALA A 141 -3.49 10.12 54.17
N ALA A 142 -2.48 10.37 53.33
CA ALA A 142 -1.20 10.95 53.75
C ALA A 142 -0.55 11.75 52.60
N MET A 143 -0.43 13.07 52.77
CA MET A 143 0.48 13.92 52.00
C MET A 143 1.86 13.95 52.66
N VAL A 144 2.94 13.73 51.91
CA VAL A 144 4.25 14.41 52.06
C VAL A 144 5.03 14.31 50.72
N PRO A 145 6.12 15.06 50.47
CA PRO A 145 6.17 15.89 49.27
C PRO A 145 7.26 15.52 48.26
N TRP A 146 7.26 16.26 47.17
CA TRP A 146 8.26 16.28 46.11
C TRP A 146 9.71 16.32 46.65
N SER A 147 10.58 15.48 46.09
CA SER A 147 12.04 15.65 46.16
C SER A 147 12.66 15.25 44.84
N ALA A 148 13.17 16.24 44.10
CA ALA A 148 13.80 16.02 42.81
C ALA A 148 15.26 15.56 43.00
N ALA A 149 15.49 14.26 42.87
CA ALA A 149 16.83 13.71 42.65
C ALA A 149 16.85 13.09 41.24
N ARG A 150 17.55 13.74 40.30
CA ARG A 150 17.85 13.11 39.00
C ARG A 150 18.79 11.92 39.27
N PRO A 151 18.44 10.67 38.91
CA PRO A 151 19.48 9.69 38.67
C PRO A 151 20.29 10.21 37.48
N SER A 152 21.60 10.37 37.68
CA SER A 152 22.53 10.59 36.58
C SER A 152 22.49 9.33 35.71
N MET A 153 21.76 9.39 34.59
CA MET A 153 21.94 8.40 33.54
C MET A 153 23.32 8.62 32.94
N THR A 154 24.30 7.90 33.48
CA THR A 154 25.53 7.57 32.78
C THR A 154 25.12 6.74 31.56
N HIS A 155 24.85 7.42 30.44
CA HIS A 155 24.78 6.75 29.15
C HIS A 155 26.09 5.95 28.98
N PRO A 156 26.04 4.68 28.56
CA PRO A 156 27.25 4.04 28.07
C PRO A 156 27.83 4.92 26.96
N PRO A 157 29.17 5.04 26.83
CA PRO A 157 29.75 5.81 25.74
C PRO A 157 29.18 5.27 24.43
N LEU A 158 28.60 6.16 23.62
CA LEU A 158 28.39 5.86 22.21
C LEU A 158 29.75 5.41 21.66
N GLU A 159 29.82 4.19 21.15
CA GLU A 159 30.99 3.75 20.40
C GLU A 159 31.27 4.81 19.34
N ASN A 160 32.51 5.28 19.27
CA ASN A 160 32.90 6.39 18.39
C ASN A 160 32.81 5.93 16.93
N PHE A 161 31.60 5.92 16.38
CA PHE A 161 31.32 5.62 14.99
C PHE A 161 31.93 6.72 14.11
N THR A 162 33.11 6.44 13.55
CA THR A 162 33.70 7.28 12.51
C THR A 162 32.93 7.05 11.21
N MET A 163 32.13 8.04 10.80
CA MET A 163 31.52 8.05 9.48
C MET A 163 32.61 8.04 8.40
N THR A 164 32.30 7.43 7.26
CA THR A 164 33.08 7.62 6.03
C THR A 164 32.77 9.00 5.43
N ASP A 165 33.74 9.61 4.75
CA ASP A 165 33.57 10.88 4.02
C ASP A 165 32.35 10.84 3.07
N VAL A 166 32.06 9.66 2.51
CA VAL A 166 30.90 9.42 1.64
C VAL A 166 29.59 9.50 2.42
N ALA A 167 29.51 8.92 3.61
CA ALA A 167 28.33 8.97 4.47
C ALA A 167 28.07 10.40 5.00
N GLU A 168 29.13 11.14 5.38
CA GLU A 168 28.99 12.55 5.74
C GLU A 168 28.48 13.40 4.57
N ARG A 169 29.03 13.17 3.37
CA ARG A 169 28.59 13.86 2.15
C ARG A 169 27.14 13.54 1.81
N PHE A 170 26.71 12.29 1.94
CA PHE A 170 25.31 11.91 1.79
C PHE A 170 24.40 12.67 2.76
N LEU A 171 24.79 12.81 4.05
CA LEU A 171 24.03 13.59 5.03
C LEU A 171 24.01 15.10 4.73
N LEU A 172 25.04 15.64 4.08
CA LEU A 172 25.06 17.02 3.61
C LEU A 172 24.12 17.23 2.40
N ASP A 173 24.18 16.33 1.42
CA ASP A 173 23.33 16.39 0.22
C ASP A 173 21.85 16.09 0.56
N LEU A 174 21.58 15.24 1.56
CA LEU A 174 20.24 15.05 2.12
C LEU A 174 19.72 16.34 2.81
N ARG A 175 20.55 17.06 3.56
CA ARG A 175 20.17 18.37 4.14
C ARG A 175 19.86 19.42 3.08
N LYS A 176 20.67 19.50 2.01
CA LYS A 176 20.38 20.36 0.85
C LYS A 176 19.05 19.96 0.21
N TRP A 177 18.83 18.67 -0.02
CA TRP A 177 17.59 18.14 -0.58
C TRP A 177 16.37 18.49 0.28
N THR A 178 16.41 18.30 1.61
CA THR A 178 15.30 18.67 2.52
C THR A 178 15.03 20.17 2.48
N HIS A 179 16.07 21.00 2.43
CA HIS A 179 15.91 22.44 2.28
C HIS A 179 15.27 22.82 0.94
N SER A 180 15.73 22.24 -0.17
CA SER A 180 15.15 22.47 -1.50
C SER A 180 13.71 21.97 -1.58
N ALA A 181 13.39 20.78 -1.06
CA ALA A 181 12.03 20.24 -1.00
C ALA A 181 11.07 21.22 -0.29
N PHE A 182 11.54 21.83 0.81
CA PHE A 182 10.81 22.86 1.53
C PHE A 182 10.58 24.12 0.69
N ILE A 183 11.64 24.69 0.10
CA ILE A 183 11.58 25.93 -0.70
C ILE A 183 10.68 25.78 -1.93
N HIS A 184 10.65 24.60 -2.56
CA HIS A 184 9.76 24.31 -3.70
C HIS A 184 8.30 24.04 -3.30
N GLY A 185 7.94 24.17 -2.01
CA GLY A 185 6.57 23.96 -1.52
C GLY A 185 6.02 22.53 -1.75
N SER A 186 6.89 21.60 -2.13
CA SER A 186 6.52 20.27 -2.67
C SER A 186 6.83 19.13 -1.67
N TRP A 187 7.01 19.47 -0.40
CA TRP A 187 7.40 18.56 0.68
C TRP A 187 6.21 17.83 1.31
N ASP A 188 5.07 18.53 1.47
CA ASP A 188 3.78 17.97 1.88
C ASP A 188 2.66 18.49 0.97
N THR A 189 2.43 17.80 -0.15
CA THR A 189 1.15 17.91 -0.85
C THR A 189 0.56 16.51 -1.02
N ALA A 190 -0.49 16.21 -0.28
CA ALA A 190 -1.04 14.85 -0.17
C ALA A 190 -1.54 14.23 -1.49
N LEU A 191 -1.63 15.01 -2.58
CA LEU A 191 -2.40 14.72 -3.79
C LEU A 191 -1.69 15.02 -5.13
N SER A 192 -0.39 15.39 -5.16
CA SER A 192 0.27 15.47 -6.48
C SER A 192 0.32 14.06 -7.12
N SER A 193 0.05 14.00 -8.43
CA SER A 193 0.10 12.74 -9.20
C SER A 193 1.48 12.10 -9.11
N GLN A 194 2.52 12.93 -9.16
CA GLN A 194 3.93 12.57 -8.97
C GLN A 194 4.22 11.96 -7.58
N HIS A 195 3.79 12.58 -6.47
CA HIS A 195 3.96 11.99 -5.13
C HIS A 195 3.17 10.67 -5.00
N THR A 196 2.03 10.54 -5.67
CA THR A 196 1.23 9.32 -5.65
C THR A 196 1.90 8.20 -6.45
N ALA A 197 2.47 8.52 -7.62
CA ALA A 197 3.30 7.59 -8.41
C ALA A 197 4.56 7.15 -7.64
N GLY A 198 5.29 8.09 -7.03
CA GLY A 198 6.47 7.79 -6.20
C GLY A 198 6.14 6.91 -4.99
N ARG A 199 5.04 7.22 -4.26
CA ARG A 199 4.52 6.35 -3.17
C ARG A 199 4.17 4.95 -3.65
N GLN A 200 3.52 4.83 -4.80
CA GLN A 200 3.14 3.53 -5.35
C GLN A 200 4.38 2.72 -5.77
N ALA A 201 5.37 3.36 -6.41
CA ALA A 201 6.65 2.74 -6.76
C ALA A 201 7.41 2.25 -5.52
N GLY A 202 7.54 3.09 -4.48
CA GLY A 202 8.17 2.70 -3.21
C GLY A 202 7.47 1.52 -2.51
N ARG A 203 6.13 1.48 -2.52
CA ARG A 203 5.34 0.34 -2.01
C ARG A 203 5.59 -0.95 -2.80
N LEU A 204 5.65 -0.85 -4.14
CA LEU A 204 5.93 -2.00 -5.02
C LEU A 204 7.37 -2.51 -4.83
N LEU A 205 8.34 -1.60 -4.68
CA LEU A 205 9.72 -1.93 -4.32
C LEU A 205 9.78 -2.72 -3.02
N SER A 206 9.26 -2.15 -1.93
CA SER A 206 9.25 -2.79 -0.60
C SER A 206 8.56 -4.16 -0.63
N SER A 207 7.44 -4.29 -1.35
CA SER A 207 6.73 -5.57 -1.50
C SER A 207 7.56 -6.61 -2.25
N SER A 208 8.15 -6.24 -3.39
CA SER A 208 8.87 -7.19 -4.25
C SER A 208 10.23 -7.59 -3.64
N LEU A 209 10.90 -6.67 -2.93
CA LEU A 209 12.06 -7.00 -2.09
C LEU A 209 11.70 -7.97 -0.96
N THR A 210 10.61 -7.71 -0.22
CA THR A 210 10.13 -8.62 0.84
C THR A 210 9.80 -10.01 0.29
N ALA A 211 9.10 -10.05 -0.85
CA ALA A 211 8.76 -11.31 -1.52
C ALA A 211 10.02 -12.08 -1.95
N GLY A 212 10.99 -11.40 -2.56
CA GLY A 212 12.26 -12.01 -2.96
C GLY A 212 13.06 -12.56 -1.78
N ILE A 213 13.17 -11.83 -0.67
CA ILE A 213 13.82 -12.31 0.57
C ILE A 213 13.14 -13.59 1.08
N ASN A 214 11.81 -13.54 1.29
CA ASN A 214 11.05 -14.69 1.79
C ASN A 214 11.14 -15.92 0.85
N LEU A 215 11.15 -15.70 -0.47
CA LEU A 215 11.31 -16.75 -1.47
C LEU A 215 12.73 -17.34 -1.44
N PHE A 216 13.75 -16.51 -1.21
CA PHE A 216 15.13 -16.97 -1.09
C PHE A 216 15.33 -17.80 0.18
N GLU A 217 14.87 -17.30 1.33
CA GLU A 217 14.91 -18.01 2.62
C GLU A 217 14.15 -19.35 2.59
N SER A 218 13.12 -19.48 1.75
CA SER A 218 12.38 -20.74 1.54
C SER A 218 12.95 -21.63 0.41
N GLY A 219 14.16 -21.35 -0.08
CA GLY A 219 14.87 -22.15 -1.09
C GLY A 219 14.35 -21.98 -2.53
N LYS A 220 13.40 -21.08 -2.77
CA LYS A 220 12.78 -20.82 -4.09
C LYS A 220 13.56 -19.76 -4.88
N HIS A 221 14.87 -19.98 -5.05
CA HIS A 221 15.82 -18.96 -5.54
C HIS A 221 15.46 -18.35 -6.91
N GLU A 222 14.95 -19.13 -7.86
CA GLU A 222 14.51 -18.61 -9.18
C GLU A 222 13.35 -17.61 -9.06
N LEU A 223 12.37 -17.91 -8.21
CA LEU A 223 11.24 -17.00 -7.95
C LEU A 223 11.69 -15.77 -7.16
N ALA A 224 12.66 -15.93 -6.25
CA ALA A 224 13.28 -14.82 -5.54
C ALA A 224 13.94 -13.83 -6.51
N TRP A 225 14.70 -14.33 -7.49
CA TRP A 225 15.30 -13.50 -8.53
C TRP A 225 14.27 -12.80 -9.41
N LYS A 226 13.15 -13.45 -9.74
CA LYS A 226 12.05 -12.79 -10.48
C LYS A 226 11.46 -11.61 -9.69
N GLU A 227 11.19 -11.77 -8.40
CA GLU A 227 10.67 -10.67 -7.56
C GLU A 227 11.72 -9.57 -7.28
N TRP A 228 13.01 -9.89 -7.20
CA TRP A 228 14.06 -8.86 -7.17
C TRP A 228 14.20 -8.13 -8.51
N ASN A 229 14.14 -8.83 -9.65
CA ASN A 229 14.10 -8.21 -10.99
C ASN A 229 12.88 -7.29 -11.14
N ARG A 230 11.73 -7.67 -10.58
CA ARG A 230 10.54 -6.83 -10.49
C ARG A 230 10.75 -5.58 -9.61
N ALA A 231 11.43 -5.70 -8.47
CA ALA A 231 11.86 -4.56 -7.67
C ALA A 231 12.76 -3.61 -8.48
N PHE A 232 13.76 -4.15 -9.19
CA PHE A 232 14.65 -3.37 -10.07
C PHE A 232 13.89 -2.69 -11.22
N ALA A 233 12.92 -3.38 -11.84
CA ALA A 233 12.04 -2.81 -12.87
C ALA A 233 11.11 -1.70 -12.31
N GLY A 234 10.74 -1.77 -11.03
CA GLY A 234 9.98 -0.71 -10.34
C GLY A 234 10.68 0.65 -10.31
N PHE A 235 12.03 0.68 -10.41
CA PHE A 235 12.81 1.91 -10.53
C PHE A 235 12.76 2.56 -11.91
N GLN A 236 12.21 1.91 -12.94
CA GLN A 236 12.06 2.50 -14.28
C GLN A 236 11.02 3.63 -14.37
N ASN A 237 10.56 4.15 -13.23
CA ASN A 237 9.63 5.27 -13.14
C ASN A 237 10.38 6.56 -12.76
N PRO A 238 10.56 7.53 -13.69
CA PRO A 238 11.26 8.78 -13.40
C PRO A 238 10.56 9.64 -12.33
N GLU A 239 9.27 9.42 -12.08
CA GLU A 239 8.52 10.13 -11.04
C GLU A 239 9.01 9.78 -9.62
N LEU A 240 9.67 8.63 -9.41
CA LEU A 240 10.29 8.30 -8.13
C LEU A 240 11.40 9.30 -7.79
N PHE A 241 12.25 9.64 -8.76
CA PHE A 241 13.43 10.48 -8.57
C PHE A 241 13.13 11.97 -8.75
N LYS A 242 12.11 12.32 -9.54
CA LYS A 242 11.64 13.69 -9.73
C LYS A 242 10.72 14.18 -8.60
N SER A 243 10.18 13.29 -7.78
CA SER A 243 9.32 13.68 -6.66
C SER A 243 10.10 14.28 -5.49
N TRP A 244 9.54 15.33 -4.88
CA TRP A 244 10.03 15.94 -3.64
C TRP A 244 9.47 15.30 -2.35
N TYR A 245 8.89 14.09 -2.45
CA TYR A 245 8.28 13.43 -1.31
C TYR A 245 9.35 12.95 -0.31
N TYR A 246 9.33 13.48 0.92
CA TYR A 246 10.31 13.24 1.99
C TYR A 246 10.62 11.76 2.26
N GLU A 247 9.63 10.89 2.06
CA GLU A 247 9.72 9.48 2.37
C GLU A 247 10.56 8.71 1.34
N ILE A 248 10.74 9.22 0.11
CA ILE A 248 11.45 8.48 -0.95
C ILE A 248 12.92 8.21 -0.61
N PRO A 249 13.79 9.21 -0.35
CA PRO A 249 15.18 8.92 -0.02
C PRO A 249 15.32 8.10 1.27
N MET A 250 14.44 8.32 2.25
CA MET A 250 14.45 7.60 3.52
C MET A 250 14.01 6.14 3.38
N SER A 251 12.92 5.86 2.64
CA SER A 251 12.47 4.52 2.33
C SER A 251 13.49 3.77 1.47
N LEU A 252 14.13 4.42 0.48
CA LEU A 252 15.19 3.78 -0.30
C LEU A 252 16.38 3.38 0.58
N LEU A 253 16.84 4.26 1.46
CA LEU A 253 17.93 3.97 2.39
C LEU A 253 17.55 2.84 3.36
N HIS A 254 16.33 2.87 3.91
CA HIS A 254 15.80 1.81 4.77
C HIS A 254 15.75 0.46 4.03
N GLU A 255 15.18 0.42 2.83
CA GLU A 255 14.99 -0.80 2.04
C GLU A 255 16.32 -1.47 1.65
N VAL A 256 17.33 -0.69 1.28
CA VAL A 256 18.65 -1.27 0.96
C VAL A 256 19.40 -1.72 2.22
N ALA A 257 19.28 -0.98 3.33
CA ALA A 257 19.78 -1.43 4.63
C ALA A 257 19.09 -2.74 5.08
N ARG A 258 17.79 -2.87 4.84
CA ARG A 258 16.95 -4.03 5.13
C ARG A 258 17.41 -5.27 4.36
N VAL A 259 17.59 -5.15 3.04
CA VAL A 259 18.14 -6.20 2.17
C VAL A 259 19.53 -6.64 2.62
N THR A 260 20.38 -5.70 3.06
CA THR A 260 21.71 -6.02 3.61
C THR A 260 21.60 -6.79 4.93
N HIS A 261 20.72 -6.36 5.83
CA HIS A 261 20.50 -6.98 7.14
C HIS A 261 19.93 -8.40 7.03
N SER A 262 19.09 -8.67 6.04
CA SER A 262 18.64 -10.02 5.66
C SER A 262 19.74 -10.88 5.00
N GLY A 263 21.00 -10.45 4.98
CA GLY A 263 22.13 -11.22 4.45
C GLY A 263 22.37 -11.09 2.95
N HIS A 264 21.61 -10.26 2.23
CA HIS A 264 21.70 -10.13 0.77
C HIS A 264 22.54 -8.92 0.32
N ALA A 265 23.72 -8.73 0.92
CA ALA A 265 24.63 -7.62 0.60
C ALA A 265 24.96 -7.45 -0.90
N PRO A 266 25.07 -8.50 -1.74
CA PRO A 266 25.24 -8.33 -3.19
C PRO A 266 24.03 -7.65 -3.86
N VAL A 267 22.80 -8.03 -3.47
CA VAL A 267 21.55 -7.43 -3.98
C VAL A 267 21.44 -5.98 -3.53
N ALA A 268 21.80 -5.68 -2.28
CA ALA A 268 21.89 -4.31 -1.78
C ALA A 268 22.89 -3.46 -2.58
N THR A 269 24.07 -3.99 -2.88
CA THR A 269 25.09 -3.32 -3.71
C THR A 269 24.56 -3.03 -5.12
N MET A 270 23.81 -3.97 -5.71
CA MET A 270 23.13 -3.76 -7.00
C MET A 270 22.05 -2.67 -6.92
N LEU A 271 21.27 -2.61 -5.83
CA LEU A 271 20.28 -1.54 -5.60
C LEU A 271 20.94 -0.16 -5.52
N LEU A 272 22.01 -0.01 -4.74
CA LEU A 272 22.77 1.25 -4.64
C LEU A 272 23.29 1.72 -6.01
N ARG A 273 23.96 0.84 -6.75
CA ARG A 273 24.49 1.15 -8.09
C ARG A 273 23.37 1.51 -9.06
N ASN A 274 22.24 0.81 -9.01
CA ASN A 274 21.09 1.14 -9.84
C ASN A 274 20.54 2.53 -9.51
N VAL A 275 20.32 2.87 -8.23
CA VAL A 275 19.85 4.21 -7.82
C VAL A 275 20.75 5.31 -8.37
N LYS A 276 22.08 5.13 -8.36
CA LYS A 276 23.03 6.04 -9.00
C LYS A 276 22.85 6.14 -10.52
N ASN A 277 22.87 5.00 -11.22
CA ASN A 277 22.64 4.95 -12.67
C ASN A 277 21.30 5.58 -13.11
N TRP A 278 20.25 5.52 -12.25
CA TRP A 278 18.97 6.18 -12.48
C TRP A 278 19.04 7.70 -12.27
N ALA A 279 19.75 8.17 -11.24
CA ALA A 279 19.99 9.59 -11.02
C ALA A 279 20.72 10.23 -12.21
N ASP A 280 21.86 9.63 -12.61
CA ASP A 280 22.72 10.09 -13.70
C ASP A 280 22.01 10.13 -15.07
N LYS A 281 20.90 9.40 -15.23
CA LYS A 281 20.15 9.27 -16.49
C LYS A 281 18.90 10.15 -16.58
N TYR A 282 18.31 10.57 -15.46
CA TYR A 282 16.99 11.22 -15.44
C TYR A 282 16.90 12.56 -14.67
N LEU A 283 17.99 12.96 -14.02
CA LEU A 283 18.11 14.22 -13.29
C LEU A 283 19.28 15.04 -13.87
N GLU A 284 19.15 16.36 -13.88
CA GLU A 284 20.23 17.23 -14.35
C GLU A 284 21.37 17.30 -13.30
N PRO A 285 22.65 17.44 -13.71
CA PRO A 285 23.78 17.39 -12.77
C PRO A 285 23.81 18.47 -11.68
N ASP A 286 23.12 19.60 -11.91
CA ASP A 286 22.97 20.71 -10.96
C ASP A 286 21.75 20.55 -10.02
N ASP A 287 20.93 19.52 -10.24
CA ASP A 287 19.78 19.20 -9.40
C ASP A 287 20.22 18.64 -8.04
N PRO A 288 19.77 19.20 -6.89
CA PRO A 288 20.07 18.63 -5.57
C PRO A 288 19.54 17.20 -5.40
N ARG A 289 18.52 16.78 -6.19
CA ARG A 289 18.07 15.37 -6.26
C ARG A 289 19.12 14.49 -6.94
N HIS A 290 19.81 14.98 -7.97
CA HIS A 290 20.90 14.26 -8.63
C HIS A 290 22.03 14.02 -7.64
N ALA A 291 22.48 15.06 -6.91
CA ALA A 291 23.52 14.93 -5.89
C ALA A 291 23.17 13.87 -4.82
N LEU A 292 21.95 13.91 -4.28
CA LEU A 292 21.50 12.93 -3.27
C LEU A 292 21.40 11.50 -3.83
N PHE A 293 20.74 11.31 -4.98
CA PHE A 293 20.48 9.97 -5.51
C PHE A 293 21.72 9.33 -6.17
N SER A 294 22.59 10.10 -6.83
CA SER A 294 23.89 9.60 -7.31
C SER A 294 24.78 9.13 -6.14
N GLY A 295 24.75 9.85 -5.02
CA GLY A 295 25.48 9.49 -3.79
C GLY A 295 25.13 8.12 -3.20
N PHE A 296 23.95 7.54 -3.48
CA PHE A 296 23.63 6.17 -3.03
C PHE A 296 24.63 5.14 -3.56
N GLY A 297 25.09 5.28 -4.81
CA GLY A 297 25.93 4.27 -5.46
C GLY A 297 27.33 4.12 -4.86
N ASP A 298 27.73 5.06 -4.01
CA ASP A 298 29.03 5.08 -3.33
C ASP A 298 28.92 4.70 -1.84
N LEU A 299 27.71 4.47 -1.32
CA LEU A 299 27.49 4.10 0.08
C LEU A 299 27.99 2.68 0.41
N GLU A 300 28.58 2.52 1.59
CA GLU A 300 29.00 1.21 2.10
C GLU A 300 27.81 0.44 2.70
N VAL A 301 27.50 -0.74 2.14
CA VAL A 301 26.38 -1.58 2.58
C VAL A 301 26.41 -1.90 4.08
N GLY A 302 27.61 -2.09 4.66
CA GLY A 302 27.79 -2.38 6.08
C GLY A 302 27.41 -1.22 7.03
N GLN A 303 27.42 0.02 6.54
CA GLN A 303 27.16 1.22 7.36
C GLN A 303 25.71 1.73 7.26
N LEU A 304 24.89 1.16 6.36
CA LEU A 304 23.57 1.73 6.01
C LEU A 304 22.60 1.82 7.18
N ARG A 305 22.66 0.92 8.17
CA ARG A 305 21.77 0.95 9.35
C ARG A 305 22.05 2.16 10.24
N ASP A 306 23.32 2.47 10.48
CA ASP A 306 23.74 3.58 11.32
C ASP A 306 23.60 4.92 10.58
N LEU A 307 23.95 4.95 9.29
CA LEU A 307 23.65 6.07 8.40
C LEU A 307 22.15 6.38 8.35
N TYR A 308 21.29 5.35 8.29
CA TYR A 308 19.84 5.53 8.32
C TYR A 308 19.35 6.25 9.59
N ARG A 309 19.90 5.95 10.79
CA ARG A 309 19.53 6.68 12.02
C ARG A 309 19.88 8.16 11.93
N GLN A 310 21.07 8.47 11.44
CA GLN A 310 21.54 9.85 11.29
C GLN A 310 20.76 10.61 10.19
N ALA A 311 20.45 9.94 9.08
CA ALA A 311 19.62 10.48 8.01
C ALA A 311 18.19 10.77 8.49
N ALA A 312 17.60 9.86 9.27
CA ALA A 312 16.28 10.04 9.87
C ALA A 312 16.23 11.27 10.78
N ARG A 313 17.22 11.43 11.68
CA ARG A 313 17.37 12.63 12.53
C ARG A 313 17.55 13.89 11.68
N SER A 314 18.45 13.86 10.70
CA SER A 314 18.76 14.99 9.83
C SER A 314 17.56 15.48 9.00
N VAL A 315 16.71 14.57 8.50
CA VAL A 315 15.48 14.94 7.80
C VAL A 315 14.44 15.48 8.77
N PHE A 316 14.31 14.87 9.95
CA PHE A 316 13.37 15.31 10.96
C PHE A 316 13.69 16.73 11.47
N ASP A 317 14.93 17.00 11.89
CA ASP A 317 15.38 18.33 12.31
C ASP A 317 15.22 19.37 11.17
N GLY A 318 15.49 18.95 9.93
CA GLY A 318 15.30 19.78 8.75
C GLY A 318 13.85 20.19 8.51
N LEU A 319 12.88 19.32 8.82
CA LEU A 319 11.45 19.61 8.73
C LEU A 319 10.96 20.39 9.96
N GLU A 320 11.30 19.96 11.17
CA GLU A 320 10.87 20.58 12.45
C GLU A 320 11.32 22.04 12.55
N SER A 321 12.48 22.41 11.98
CA SER A 321 12.95 23.80 11.95
C SER A 321 12.23 24.70 10.92
N ARG A 322 11.25 24.17 10.17
CA ARG A 322 10.63 24.85 9.01
C ARG A 322 9.09 24.76 8.96
N VAL A 323 8.49 23.81 9.66
CA VAL A 323 7.03 23.61 9.71
C VAL A 323 6.50 23.89 11.12
N ASP A 324 5.18 24.10 11.25
CA ASP A 324 4.55 24.22 12.57
C ASP A 324 4.76 22.95 13.42
N LYS A 325 4.91 23.10 14.74
CA LYS A 325 5.16 21.95 15.65
C LYS A 325 4.01 20.96 15.70
N ASN A 326 2.79 21.42 15.46
CA ASN A 326 1.59 20.59 15.36
C ASN A 326 1.29 20.21 13.89
N ASN A 327 2.22 20.40 12.95
CA ASN A 327 2.04 19.97 11.58
C ASN A 327 2.02 18.43 11.50
N LYS A 328 0.97 17.90 10.86
CA LYS A 328 0.72 16.47 10.64
C LYS A 328 1.94 15.72 10.10
N LEU A 329 2.73 16.34 9.22
CA LEU A 329 3.93 15.74 8.65
C LEU A 329 4.92 15.26 9.72
N LEU A 330 5.16 16.05 10.76
CA LEU A 330 6.13 15.67 11.80
C LEU A 330 5.73 14.38 12.49
N TYR A 331 4.42 14.16 12.68
CA TYR A 331 3.86 12.94 13.26
C TYR A 331 3.88 11.75 12.28
N ASP A 332 3.63 11.98 10.99
CA ASP A 332 3.78 10.94 9.95
C ASP A 332 5.26 10.51 9.79
N VAL A 333 6.22 11.45 9.80
CA VAL A 333 7.67 11.16 9.79
C VAL A 333 8.06 10.36 11.02
N ARG A 334 7.69 10.85 12.22
CA ARG A 334 7.94 10.20 13.52
C ARG A 334 7.45 8.74 13.54
N LEU A 335 6.20 8.54 13.12
CA LEU A 335 5.58 7.22 13.02
C LEU A 335 6.34 6.29 12.06
N ASN A 336 6.74 6.78 10.88
CA ASN A 336 7.49 5.98 9.92
C ASN A 336 8.91 5.65 10.45
N ARG A 337 9.63 6.61 11.05
CA ARG A 337 10.95 6.36 11.65
C ARG A 337 10.89 5.29 12.76
N ALA A 338 9.87 5.38 13.63
CA ALA A 338 9.65 4.41 14.70
C ALA A 338 9.37 2.99 14.14
N LEU A 339 8.56 2.88 13.10
CA LEU A 339 8.26 1.61 12.43
C LEU A 339 9.49 0.99 11.76
N ASP A 340 10.31 1.81 11.10
CA ASP A 340 11.54 1.40 10.43
C ASP A 340 12.60 0.90 11.44
N LEU A 341 12.67 1.50 12.64
CA LEU A 341 13.56 1.05 13.71
C LEU A 341 13.09 -0.27 14.33
N LEU A 342 11.79 -0.41 14.63
CA LEU A 342 11.20 -1.63 15.17
C LEU A 342 11.23 -2.82 14.19
N TRP A 343 11.43 -2.57 12.89
CA TRP A 343 11.66 -3.66 11.93
C TRP A 343 12.96 -4.42 12.24
N TYR A 344 14.03 -3.72 12.62
CA TYR A 344 15.32 -4.33 12.96
C TYR A 344 15.33 -4.96 14.36
N ASP A 345 14.66 -4.31 15.32
CA ASP A 345 14.67 -4.72 16.72
C ASP A 345 13.35 -4.29 17.38
N PRO A 346 12.47 -5.24 17.77
CA PRO A 346 11.25 -4.93 18.50
C PRO A 346 11.45 -4.20 19.84
N MET A 347 12.63 -4.29 20.44
CA MET A 347 13.01 -3.60 21.68
C MET A 347 13.67 -2.23 21.44
N ALA A 348 13.84 -1.81 20.17
CA ALA A 348 14.53 -0.56 19.85
C ALA A 348 13.99 0.63 20.65
N ASP A 349 14.90 1.48 21.13
CA ASP A 349 14.50 2.75 21.72
C ASP A 349 13.98 3.68 20.62
N ILE A 350 12.66 3.87 20.65
CA ILE A 350 11.95 4.79 19.77
C ILE A 350 11.31 5.94 20.58
N SER A 351 11.77 6.20 21.80
CA SER A 351 11.23 7.26 22.67
C SER A 351 11.42 8.66 22.07
N GLU A 352 12.49 8.86 21.30
CA GLU A 352 12.69 10.05 20.44
C GLU A 352 11.55 10.23 19.43
N TRP A 353 11.04 9.13 18.87
CA TRP A 353 10.12 9.09 17.73
C TRP A 353 8.65 8.89 18.16
N LEU A 354 8.40 8.48 19.39
CA LEU A 354 7.09 8.09 19.91
C LEU A 354 6.64 9.02 21.05
N PRO A 355 6.11 10.23 20.74
CA PRO A 355 5.44 11.06 21.74
C PRO A 355 4.29 10.31 22.43
N SER A 356 3.93 10.76 23.64
CA SER A 356 2.75 10.23 24.34
C SER A 356 1.47 10.48 23.54
N ILE A 357 0.45 9.66 23.79
CA ILE A 357 -0.82 9.80 23.08
C ILE A 357 -1.46 11.18 23.31
N ASP A 358 -1.31 11.77 24.50
CA ASP A 358 -1.83 13.10 24.82
C ASP A 358 -1.22 14.20 23.93
N VAL A 359 0.09 14.10 23.63
CA VAL A 359 0.79 15.05 22.73
C VAL A 359 0.34 14.87 21.29
N VAL A 360 0.08 13.63 20.86
CA VAL A 360 -0.49 13.35 19.52
C VAL A 360 -1.92 13.87 19.43
N ASP A 361 -2.73 13.68 20.47
CA ASP A 361 -4.13 14.09 20.52
C ASP A 361 -4.29 15.61 20.63
N GLN A 362 -3.39 16.30 21.35
CA GLN A 362 -3.35 17.75 21.41
C GLN A 362 -3.04 18.38 20.05
N ALA A 363 -2.14 17.78 19.26
CA ALA A 363 -1.75 18.29 17.95
C ALA A 363 -2.73 17.90 16.83
N MET A 364 -3.17 16.64 16.80
CA MET A 364 -3.92 16.04 15.68
C MET A 364 -5.43 15.90 15.95
N GLY A 365 -5.86 16.02 17.21
CA GLY A 365 -7.18 15.60 17.66
C GLY A 365 -7.26 14.08 17.95
N PRO A 366 -8.04 13.66 18.96
CA PRO A 366 -8.09 12.26 19.40
C PRO A 366 -8.76 11.32 18.38
N ASN A 367 -9.69 11.85 17.57
CA ASN A 367 -10.34 11.11 16.49
C ASN A 367 -9.64 11.36 15.15
N SER A 368 -8.31 11.31 15.14
CA SER A 368 -7.49 11.38 13.93
C SER A 368 -6.94 9.99 13.56
N ALA A 369 -6.81 9.72 12.25
CA ALA A 369 -6.23 8.45 11.80
C ALA A 369 -4.78 8.25 12.29
N ILE A 370 -4.02 9.34 12.48
CA ILE A 370 -2.67 9.29 13.05
C ILE A 370 -2.69 8.80 14.50
N SER A 371 -3.59 9.33 15.33
CA SER A 371 -3.71 8.92 16.74
C SER A 371 -3.95 7.42 16.89
N VAL A 372 -4.81 6.82 16.03
CA VAL A 372 -5.01 5.37 15.96
C VAL A 372 -3.70 4.61 15.66
N TYR A 373 -2.87 5.08 14.72
CA TYR A 373 -1.59 4.43 14.44
C TYR A 373 -0.60 4.54 15.60
N PHE A 374 -0.56 5.67 16.31
CA PHE A 374 0.27 5.83 17.51
C PHE A 374 -0.19 4.93 18.67
N LEU A 375 -1.50 4.69 18.84
CA LEU A 375 -2.01 3.72 19.80
C LEU A 375 -1.63 2.28 19.43
N LEU A 376 -1.84 1.87 18.18
CA LEU A 376 -1.49 0.51 17.73
C LEU A 376 0.04 0.27 17.79
N LEU A 377 0.85 1.31 17.59
CA LEU A 377 2.30 1.24 17.75
C LEU A 377 2.73 1.15 19.22
N GLN A 378 2.09 1.90 20.12
CA GLN A 378 2.31 1.75 21.55
C GLN A 378 1.86 0.37 22.05
N ALA A 379 0.71 -0.13 21.61
CA ALA A 379 0.22 -1.47 21.93
C ALA A 379 1.22 -2.56 21.47
N TYR A 380 1.79 -2.42 20.26
CA TYR A 380 2.86 -3.30 19.78
C TYR A 380 4.06 -3.30 20.75
N ARG A 381 4.53 -2.13 21.22
CA ARG A 381 5.63 -2.06 22.20
C ARG A 381 5.25 -2.73 23.52
N LYS A 382 4.03 -2.50 24.02
CA LYS A 382 3.55 -3.08 25.27
C LYS A 382 3.53 -4.61 25.22
N VAL A 383 3.01 -5.21 24.14
CA VAL A 383 3.12 -6.67 23.92
C VAL A 383 4.57 -7.12 23.84
N ALA A 384 5.44 -6.38 23.14
CA ALA A 384 6.85 -6.72 23.04
C ALA A 384 7.56 -6.69 24.41
N GLN A 385 7.13 -5.80 25.31
CA GLN A 385 7.58 -5.62 26.69
C GLN A 385 6.86 -6.53 27.71
N ASP A 386 6.01 -7.46 27.26
CA ASP A 386 5.18 -8.35 28.09
C ASP A 386 4.18 -7.64 29.03
N ASP A 387 3.82 -6.39 28.71
CA ASP A 387 2.75 -5.62 29.35
C ASP A 387 1.41 -5.84 28.61
N ASP A 388 0.78 -6.98 28.88
CA ASP A 388 -0.48 -7.38 28.24
C ASP A 388 -1.65 -6.43 28.57
N ASP A 389 -1.74 -5.94 29.82
CA ASP A 389 -2.82 -5.06 30.27
C ASP A 389 -2.72 -3.69 29.62
N GLY A 390 -1.52 -3.09 29.60
CA GLY A 390 -1.28 -1.84 28.89
C GLY A 390 -1.46 -1.98 27.37
N ALA A 391 -1.09 -3.12 26.79
CA ALA A 391 -1.37 -3.39 25.38
C ALA A 391 -2.88 -3.44 25.08
N LYS A 392 -3.64 -4.11 25.94
CA LYS A 392 -5.09 -4.25 25.83
C LYS A 392 -5.80 -2.89 25.94
N GLU A 393 -5.45 -2.08 26.94
CA GLU A 393 -6.04 -0.74 27.10
C GLU A 393 -5.85 0.12 25.84
N LEU A 394 -4.63 0.12 25.28
CA LEU A 394 -4.32 0.85 24.05
C LEU A 394 -5.08 0.30 22.83
N CYS A 395 -5.32 -1.01 22.77
CA CYS A 395 -6.17 -1.63 21.73
C CYS A 395 -7.64 -1.20 21.86
N ASP A 396 -8.19 -1.19 23.07
CA ASP A 396 -9.57 -0.79 23.33
C ASP A 396 -9.77 0.71 23.01
N GLN A 397 -8.80 1.56 23.37
CA GLN A 397 -8.77 2.97 22.97
C GLN A 397 -8.69 3.14 21.44
N ALA A 398 -7.86 2.34 20.75
CA ALA A 398 -7.72 2.40 19.30
C ALA A 398 -9.03 1.99 18.60
N GLN A 399 -9.69 0.93 19.09
CA GLN A 399 -10.97 0.47 18.55
C GLN A 399 -12.07 1.53 18.72
N LYS A 400 -12.19 2.15 19.91
CA LYS A 400 -13.16 3.22 20.15
C LYS A 400 -13.00 4.41 19.20
N ARG A 401 -11.75 4.83 18.94
CA ARG A 401 -11.44 5.91 17.98
C ARG A 401 -11.72 5.49 16.53
N LEU A 402 -11.47 4.22 16.19
CA LEU A 402 -11.83 3.63 14.89
C LEU A 402 -13.34 3.59 14.64
N GLU A 403 -14.15 3.35 15.67
CA GLU A 403 -15.61 3.35 15.59
C GLU A 403 -16.17 4.75 15.35
N GLU A 404 -15.59 5.79 15.96
CA GLU A 404 -15.92 7.19 15.64
C GLU A 404 -15.48 7.60 14.23
N LEU A 405 -14.24 7.29 13.85
CA LEU A 405 -13.70 7.59 12.52
C LEU A 405 -14.50 6.95 11.38
N GLN A 406 -14.99 5.71 11.56
CA GLN A 406 -15.79 5.00 10.56
C GLN A 406 -17.14 5.67 10.24
N LYS A 407 -17.64 6.57 11.10
CA LYS A 407 -18.85 7.37 10.84
C LYS A 407 -18.62 8.47 9.80
N ILE A 408 -17.35 8.81 9.51
CA ILE A 408 -16.95 9.90 8.61
C ILE A 408 -16.29 9.28 7.35
N PRO A 409 -16.95 9.31 6.17
CA PRO A 409 -16.38 8.75 4.95
C PRO A 409 -15.04 9.38 4.58
N GLY A 410 -14.04 8.55 4.26
CA GLY A 410 -12.70 9.00 3.83
C GLY A 410 -11.79 9.51 4.96
N SER A 411 -12.23 9.48 6.21
CA SER A 411 -11.44 9.90 7.38
C SER A 411 -10.20 9.04 7.64
N ILE A 412 -10.13 7.85 7.04
CA ILE A 412 -9.18 6.81 7.42
C ILE A 412 -8.67 5.97 6.24
N ASP A 413 -7.35 5.73 6.23
CA ASP A 413 -6.69 4.76 5.36
C ASP A 413 -6.82 3.36 6.00
N LEU A 414 -7.91 2.65 5.66
CA LEU A 414 -8.17 1.30 6.17
C LEU A 414 -7.01 0.35 5.87
N TRP A 415 -6.33 0.50 4.73
CA TRP A 415 -5.17 -0.33 4.38
C TRP A 415 -4.02 -0.12 5.38
N ARG A 416 -3.68 1.13 5.72
CA ARG A 416 -2.65 1.44 6.74
C ARG A 416 -3.05 0.94 8.14
N VAL A 417 -4.35 0.96 8.49
CA VAL A 417 -4.87 0.35 9.73
C VAL A 417 -4.70 -1.17 9.73
N GLY A 418 -5.05 -1.84 8.62
CA GLY A 418 -4.87 -3.28 8.47
C GLY A 418 -3.42 -3.71 8.58
N LEU A 419 -2.48 -2.92 8.03
CA LEU A 419 -1.04 -3.14 8.22
C LEU A 419 -0.60 -2.94 9.68
N ALA A 420 -1.15 -1.97 10.41
CA ALA A 420 -0.85 -1.78 11.83
C ALA A 420 -1.31 -2.98 12.68
N TYR A 421 -2.54 -3.46 12.48
CA TYR A 421 -3.03 -4.67 13.14
C TYR A 421 -2.25 -5.94 12.74
N ARG A 422 -1.79 -6.06 11.49
CA ARG A 422 -0.90 -7.16 11.08
C ARG A 422 0.42 -7.14 11.86
N ARG A 423 1.04 -5.97 12.07
CA ARG A 423 2.27 -5.85 12.88
C ARG A 423 2.03 -6.23 14.34
N LEU A 424 0.93 -5.75 14.94
CA LEU A 424 0.53 -6.10 16.29
C LEU A 424 0.29 -7.62 16.42
N GLY A 425 -0.44 -8.22 15.48
CA GLY A 425 -0.68 -9.66 15.43
C GLY A 425 0.60 -10.49 15.30
N ARG A 426 1.60 -10.03 14.53
CA ARG A 426 2.93 -10.68 14.49
C ARG A 426 3.64 -10.68 15.84
N MET A 427 3.56 -9.57 16.58
CA MET A 427 4.19 -9.45 17.90
C MET A 427 3.49 -10.33 18.94
N GLN A 428 2.16 -10.28 18.98
CA GLN A 428 1.33 -11.17 19.81
C GLN A 428 1.61 -12.66 19.50
N TYR A 429 1.73 -13.01 18.21
CA TYR A 429 2.12 -14.36 17.78
C TYR A 429 3.51 -14.76 18.30
N SER A 430 4.52 -13.88 18.19
CA SER A 430 5.87 -14.17 18.71
C SER A 430 5.96 -14.26 20.24
N LYS A 431 4.93 -13.80 20.96
CA LYS A 431 4.76 -13.93 22.41
C LYS A 431 3.78 -15.06 22.79
N GLU A 432 3.43 -15.91 21.83
CA GLU A 432 2.47 -17.03 21.97
C GLU A 432 1.05 -16.62 22.44
N LYS A 433 0.71 -15.32 22.34
CA LYS A 433 -0.61 -14.74 22.64
C LYS A 433 -1.58 -15.02 21.49
N TYR A 434 -1.84 -16.30 21.21
CA TYR A 434 -2.59 -16.73 20.02
C TYR A 434 -4.03 -16.18 19.94
N PRO A 435 -4.81 -16.06 21.03
CA PRO A 435 -6.16 -15.46 20.97
C PRO A 435 -6.12 -13.98 20.55
N GLU A 436 -5.18 -13.22 21.10
CA GLU A 436 -4.94 -11.80 20.81
C GLU A 436 -4.47 -11.64 19.36
N ALA A 437 -3.50 -12.44 18.95
CA ALA A 437 -2.98 -12.47 17.58
C ALA A 437 -4.08 -12.83 16.56
N ARG A 438 -4.92 -13.85 16.83
CA ARG A 438 -6.07 -14.23 15.99
C ARG A 438 -7.07 -13.08 15.83
N ARG A 439 -7.35 -12.31 16.90
CA ARG A 439 -8.16 -11.07 16.81
C ARG A 439 -7.48 -10.02 15.94
N SER A 440 -6.22 -9.70 16.17
CA SER A 440 -5.47 -8.70 15.39
C SER A 440 -5.35 -9.07 13.90
N PHE A 441 -5.05 -10.33 13.58
CA PHE A 441 -4.98 -10.82 12.20
C PHE A 441 -6.35 -10.84 11.50
N ASN A 442 -7.45 -11.12 12.22
CA ASN A 442 -8.81 -11.00 11.67
C ASN A 442 -9.16 -9.53 11.35
N THR A 443 -8.82 -8.60 12.23
CA THR A 443 -9.00 -7.16 11.98
C THR A 443 -8.14 -6.68 10.81
N ALA A 444 -6.89 -7.15 10.72
CA ALA A 444 -6.03 -6.92 9.55
C ALA A 444 -6.69 -7.42 8.26
N LEU A 445 -7.11 -8.69 8.22
CA LEU A 445 -7.76 -9.32 7.08
C LEU A 445 -8.99 -8.54 6.59
N ARG A 446 -9.85 -8.10 7.53
CA ARG A 446 -11.04 -7.29 7.23
C ARG A 446 -10.70 -5.99 6.50
N TYR A 447 -9.59 -5.36 6.82
CA TYR A 447 -9.22 -4.06 6.24
C TYR A 447 -8.33 -4.15 4.98
N VAL A 448 -7.50 -5.19 4.85
CA VAL A 448 -6.60 -5.35 3.69
C VAL A 448 -7.20 -6.10 2.50
N SER A 449 -8.30 -6.84 2.70
CA SER A 449 -8.92 -7.69 1.67
C SER A 449 -9.61 -6.95 0.51
N SER A 450 -9.70 -5.62 0.56
CA SER A 450 -10.36 -4.80 -0.46
C SER A 450 -9.44 -4.27 -1.58
N ASP A 451 -8.11 -4.27 -1.39
CA ASP A 451 -7.13 -3.79 -2.39
C ASP A 451 -6.40 -4.96 -3.07
N ASN A 452 -6.94 -5.44 -4.20
CA ASN A 452 -6.40 -6.61 -4.91
C ASN A 452 -4.96 -6.46 -5.45
N LYS A 453 -4.36 -5.26 -5.49
CA LYS A 453 -3.01 -5.06 -6.05
C LYS A 453 -1.89 -5.12 -5.01
N LEU A 454 -2.14 -4.58 -3.81
CA LEU A 454 -1.16 -4.58 -2.72
C LEU A 454 -1.38 -5.71 -1.70
N SER A 455 -2.55 -6.36 -1.73
CA SER A 455 -2.96 -7.31 -0.69
C SER A 455 -2.36 -8.72 -0.76
N ARG A 456 -1.97 -9.27 -1.93
CA ARG A 456 -1.71 -10.72 -2.04
C ARG A 456 -0.66 -11.27 -1.06
N SER A 457 0.54 -10.70 -1.03
CA SER A 457 1.59 -11.11 -0.08
C SER A 457 1.19 -10.90 1.39
N VAL A 458 0.42 -9.84 1.65
CA VAL A 458 -0.13 -9.50 2.97
C VAL A 458 -1.17 -10.52 3.42
N LEU A 459 -2.08 -10.93 2.53
CA LEU A 459 -3.13 -11.92 2.76
C LEU A 459 -2.54 -13.32 2.98
N ILE A 460 -1.54 -13.70 2.18
CA ILE A 460 -0.81 -14.97 2.34
C ILE A 460 -0.17 -15.03 3.73
N GLU A 461 0.57 -14.01 4.16
CA GLU A 461 1.16 -14.00 5.52
C GLU A 461 0.09 -14.09 6.60
N ILE A 462 -1.02 -13.34 6.47
CA ILE A 462 -2.13 -13.39 7.44
C ILE A 462 -2.71 -14.80 7.52
N CYS A 463 -3.00 -15.44 6.39
CA CYS A 463 -3.57 -16.79 6.36
C CYS A 463 -2.58 -17.85 6.86
N GLN A 464 -1.27 -17.71 6.56
CA GLN A 464 -0.21 -18.57 7.12
C GLN A 464 -0.15 -18.47 8.64
N ARG A 465 -0.20 -17.25 9.21
CA ARG A 465 -0.19 -17.05 10.66
C ARG A 465 -1.47 -17.58 11.31
N GLN A 466 -2.63 -17.37 10.71
CA GLN A 466 -3.90 -17.94 11.20
C GLN A 466 -3.86 -19.48 11.18
N GLN A 467 -3.40 -20.11 10.09
CA GLN A 467 -3.25 -21.57 10.01
C GLN A 467 -2.26 -22.10 11.07
N ALA A 468 -1.14 -21.41 11.29
CA ALA A 468 -0.16 -21.80 12.30
C ALA A 468 -0.72 -21.72 13.73
N MET A 469 -1.47 -20.67 14.06
CA MET A 469 -2.17 -20.56 15.35
C MET A 469 -3.26 -21.61 15.51
N ALA A 470 -4.03 -21.89 14.45
CA ALA A 470 -5.06 -22.94 14.47
C ALA A 470 -4.46 -24.33 14.73
N LYS A 471 -3.30 -24.63 14.13
CA LYS A 471 -2.51 -25.84 14.43
C LYS A 471 -2.08 -25.88 15.90
N ALA A 472 -1.51 -24.79 16.43
CA ALA A 472 -1.07 -24.71 17.83
C ALA A 472 -2.24 -24.85 18.84
N LEU A 473 -3.43 -24.39 18.47
CA LEU A 473 -4.66 -24.49 19.26
C LEU A 473 -5.47 -25.79 19.00
N ASN A 474 -4.99 -26.69 18.13
CA ASN A 474 -5.68 -27.90 17.68
C ASN A 474 -7.06 -27.67 17.01
N ASP A 475 -7.31 -26.47 16.46
CA ASP A 475 -8.55 -26.07 15.79
C ASP A 475 -8.56 -26.57 14.33
N GLN A 476 -8.89 -27.86 14.15
CA GLN A 476 -8.86 -28.51 12.82
C GLN A 476 -9.80 -27.86 11.79
N GLY A 477 -10.88 -27.22 12.24
CA GLY A 477 -11.80 -26.49 11.36
C GLY A 477 -11.14 -25.25 10.75
N ASP A 478 -10.51 -24.42 11.57
CA ASP A 478 -9.72 -23.29 11.07
C ASP A 478 -8.51 -23.76 10.26
N VAL A 479 -7.82 -24.84 10.65
CA VAL A 479 -6.69 -25.37 9.87
C VAL A 479 -7.14 -25.70 8.43
N PHE A 480 -8.28 -26.37 8.26
CA PHE A 480 -8.84 -26.64 6.93
C PHE A 480 -9.18 -25.35 6.18
N LEU A 481 -9.90 -24.42 6.81
CA LEU A 481 -10.30 -23.13 6.23
C LEU A 481 -9.10 -22.32 5.72
N TRP A 482 -8.08 -22.11 6.57
CA TRP A 482 -6.92 -21.32 6.21
C TRP A 482 -6.03 -22.01 5.18
N THR A 483 -5.99 -23.35 5.16
CA THR A 483 -5.33 -24.11 4.08
C THR A 483 -6.01 -23.83 2.73
N GLN A 484 -7.33 -23.97 2.67
CA GLN A 484 -8.08 -23.72 1.43
C GLN A 484 -7.93 -22.27 0.94
N MET A 485 -7.89 -21.30 1.86
CA MET A 485 -7.65 -19.89 1.50
C MET A 485 -6.21 -19.66 0.98
N LEU A 486 -5.21 -20.34 1.55
CA LEU A 486 -3.83 -20.27 1.07
C LEU A 486 -3.70 -20.86 -0.34
N ASP A 487 -4.23 -22.07 -0.58
CA ASP A 487 -4.20 -22.72 -1.89
C ASP A 487 -4.78 -21.81 -2.99
N GLN A 488 -5.90 -21.13 -2.69
CA GLN A 488 -6.52 -20.18 -3.62
C GLN A 488 -5.66 -18.93 -3.86
N LEU A 489 -5.01 -18.39 -2.82
CA LEU A 489 -4.13 -17.21 -2.95
C LEU A 489 -2.83 -17.55 -3.69
N GLU A 490 -2.28 -18.73 -3.46
CA GLU A 490 -1.07 -19.22 -4.15
C GLU A 490 -1.35 -19.48 -5.63
N GLN A 491 -2.45 -20.17 -5.97
CA GLN A 491 -2.88 -20.36 -7.38
C GLN A 491 -3.09 -19.02 -8.11
N GLN A 492 -3.76 -18.05 -7.47
CA GLN A 492 -3.94 -16.71 -8.05
C GLN A 492 -2.63 -15.94 -8.21
N THR A 493 -1.65 -16.18 -7.34
CA THR A 493 -0.33 -15.55 -7.41
C THR A 493 0.50 -16.17 -8.54
N GLN A 494 0.48 -17.49 -8.68
CA GLN A 494 1.13 -18.21 -9.77
C GLN A 494 0.57 -17.77 -11.14
N ALA A 495 -0.76 -17.77 -11.31
CA ALA A 495 -1.39 -17.31 -12.54
C ALA A 495 -1.04 -15.84 -12.88
N GLN A 496 -0.90 -14.97 -11.88
CA GLN A 496 -0.43 -13.59 -12.10
C GLN A 496 1.05 -13.53 -12.52
N VAL A 497 1.92 -14.38 -11.97
CA VAL A 497 3.33 -14.45 -12.36
C VAL A 497 3.47 -14.99 -13.79
N GLU A 498 2.62 -15.94 -14.19
CA GLU A 498 2.55 -16.46 -15.57
C GLU A 498 2.08 -15.36 -16.54
N GLU A 499 0.96 -14.68 -16.27
CA GLU A 499 0.49 -13.52 -17.10
C GLU A 499 1.55 -12.41 -17.26
N ILE A 500 2.41 -12.19 -16.26
CA ILE A 500 3.47 -11.16 -16.31
C ILE A 500 4.69 -11.63 -17.12
N ASN A 501 5.01 -12.94 -17.13
CA ASN A 501 6.08 -13.43 -18.01
C ASN A 501 5.64 -13.33 -19.48
N ASP A 502 4.38 -13.68 -19.79
CA ASP A 502 3.84 -13.55 -21.15
C ASP A 502 3.83 -12.08 -21.63
N ASP A 503 3.39 -11.13 -20.79
CA ASP A 503 3.44 -9.67 -21.09
C ASP A 503 4.92 -9.18 -21.26
N ALA A 504 5.92 -9.83 -20.64
CA ALA A 504 7.34 -9.42 -20.70
C ALA A 504 8.12 -10.02 -21.89
N ASP A 505 7.88 -11.29 -22.23
CA ASP A 505 8.46 -11.94 -23.40
C ASP A 505 7.94 -11.29 -24.71
N GLU A 506 6.70 -10.75 -24.72
CA GLU A 506 6.18 -9.95 -25.84
C GLU A 506 6.89 -8.59 -26.02
N ASP A 507 7.41 -7.97 -24.95
CA ASP A 507 8.14 -6.70 -25.01
C ASP A 507 9.61 -6.88 -25.43
N GLU A 508 10.30 -7.96 -25.02
CA GLU A 508 11.64 -8.30 -25.56
C GLU A 508 11.60 -8.74 -27.03
N ALA A 509 10.48 -9.28 -27.51
CA ALA A 509 10.32 -9.72 -28.90
C ALA A 509 10.20 -8.58 -29.95
N GLN A 510 10.18 -7.31 -29.53
CA GLN A 510 10.10 -6.17 -30.46
C GLN A 510 11.49 -5.71 -30.95
N PRO A 511 11.87 -5.94 -32.22
CA PRO A 511 13.18 -5.49 -32.71
C PRO A 511 13.24 -3.97 -32.77
N VAL A 512 14.23 -3.39 -32.07
CA VAL A 512 14.49 -1.95 -32.01
C VAL A 512 14.63 -1.37 -33.41
N LYS A 513 13.57 -0.71 -33.90
CA LYS A 513 13.60 0.02 -35.16
C LYS A 513 14.51 1.23 -35.00
N LYS A 514 15.74 1.11 -35.52
CA LYS A 514 16.68 2.22 -35.68
C LYS A 514 15.99 3.36 -36.41
N HIS A 515 15.62 4.42 -35.69
CA HIS A 515 15.08 5.63 -36.30
C HIS A 515 16.16 6.27 -37.16
N ARG A 516 15.97 6.17 -38.48
CA ARG A 516 16.86 6.78 -39.48
C ARG A 516 16.67 8.29 -39.41
N LEU A 517 17.69 9.00 -38.93
CA LEU A 517 17.72 10.46 -38.93
C LEU A 517 17.50 10.99 -40.35
N VAL A 518 16.51 11.87 -40.51
CA VAL A 518 16.27 12.62 -41.76
C VAL A 518 17.08 13.92 -41.67
N PRO A 519 17.89 14.27 -42.69
CA PRO A 519 18.72 15.48 -42.61
C PRO A 519 17.87 16.75 -42.71
N SER A 520 18.15 17.70 -41.81
CA SER A 520 17.50 19.02 -41.79
C SER A 520 17.91 19.83 -43.02
N ARG A 521 16.94 20.58 -43.61
CA ARG A 521 17.16 21.44 -44.79
C ARG A 521 17.07 22.91 -44.37
N ALA A 522 18.14 23.65 -44.64
CA ALA A 522 18.29 25.05 -44.23
C ALA A 522 17.69 26.08 -45.21
N GLY A 523 17.48 27.31 -44.71
CA GLY A 523 17.02 28.50 -45.45
C GLY A 523 15.50 28.73 -45.37
N THR A 524 14.96 29.94 -45.16
CA THR A 524 15.53 31.31 -45.25
C THR A 524 14.68 32.28 -44.37
N PRO A 525 15.19 33.41 -43.84
CA PRO A 525 14.51 34.15 -42.75
C PRO A 525 13.59 35.31 -43.19
N GLY A 526 12.70 35.73 -42.27
CA GLY A 526 11.77 36.87 -42.42
C GLY A 526 11.30 37.40 -41.05
N PRO A 527 10.78 38.64 -40.96
CA PRO A 527 11.58 39.71 -40.35
C PRO A 527 11.16 40.13 -38.93
N GLN A 528 12.09 40.84 -38.27
CA GLN A 528 11.91 41.49 -36.96
C GLN A 528 10.68 42.42 -36.91
N ARG A 529 9.93 42.36 -35.79
CA ARG A 529 9.23 43.54 -35.27
C ARG A 529 9.43 43.69 -33.76
N ARG A 530 9.75 44.94 -33.41
CA ARG A 530 9.87 45.55 -32.08
C ARG A 530 8.76 45.11 -31.12
N GLY A 531 9.11 44.89 -29.86
CA GLY A 531 8.14 44.85 -28.76
C GLY A 531 7.84 46.23 -28.18
N THR A 532 6.87 46.30 -27.28
CA THR A 532 6.65 47.36 -26.27
C THR A 532 5.73 46.81 -25.17
N PHE A 533 6.12 47.06 -23.91
CA PHE A 533 5.41 46.80 -22.65
C PHE A 533 5.22 45.33 -22.24
#